data_AF-A0AA39NB54-F1
#
_entry.id   AF-A0AA39NB54-F1
#
_cell.length_a   1.000
_cell.length_b   1.000
_cell.length_c   1.000
_cell.angle_alpha   90.00
_cell.angle_beta   90.00
_cell.angle_gamma   90.00
#
_symmetry.space_group_name_H-M   'P 1'
#
loop_
_entity.id
_entity.type
_entity.pdbx_description
1 polymer ?
#
loop_
_entity_poly.entity_id
_entity_poly.type
_entity_poly.pdbx_seq_one_letter_code
_entity_poly.pdbx_strand_id
1 'polypeptide(L)'
;MYSSLSLILASLASLAAGVQLVIEPSCGALFGTVADINAGLGSLSSYSTIVAFGDGYTDGGKEDGSPLDPAVQDLPDPKAGGRLSNGPLWVENLASDVNATLKDYAVTATVVDHTQYPSFKFSDTRDFVYQNNYVISSRNKPTSDDTLYIVFVGMEDFIRADHRIASTFPGIASDVIYELLLTTDSPLFAKNILVVDNYGRGNVTSYGNEYKQSVFDGLGTLYSKRGANVGFVDLGNLWAAVLGTNPGYEAFGYVSAGACTVNDTTTVGQCDNPDETFYYI
;
A
#
# COMPACT_ATOMS: atom_id res chain seq x y z
N MET A 1 -39.58 -17.96 -16.09
CA MET A 1 -38.80 -18.19 -14.85
C MET A 1 -37.30 -18.23 -15.20
N TYR A 2 -36.80 -17.17 -15.87
CA TYR A 2 -35.42 -17.06 -16.38
C TYR A 2 -34.88 -15.64 -16.17
N SER A 3 -35.05 -15.08 -14.97
CA SER A 3 -34.62 -13.70 -14.66
C SER A 3 -33.67 -13.61 -13.47
N SER A 4 -33.04 -14.72 -13.09
CA SER A 4 -32.19 -14.79 -11.89
C SER A 4 -30.77 -15.29 -12.17
N LEU A 5 -30.44 -15.69 -13.40
CA LEU A 5 -29.09 -16.16 -13.76
C LEU A 5 -28.20 -15.05 -14.34
N SER A 6 -28.79 -14.03 -14.99
CA SER A 6 -28.02 -12.94 -15.62
C SER A 6 -27.46 -11.92 -14.62
N LEU A 7 -28.04 -11.80 -13.42
CA LEU A 7 -27.50 -10.91 -12.37
C LEU A 7 -26.26 -11.50 -11.67
N ILE A 8 -26.15 -12.83 -11.61
CA ILE A 8 -25.02 -13.51 -10.95
C ILE A 8 -23.76 -13.47 -11.84
N LEU A 9 -23.91 -13.43 -13.18
CA LEU A 9 -22.77 -13.27 -14.08
C LEU A 9 -22.22 -11.84 -14.13
N ALA A 10 -23.06 -10.82 -13.91
CA ALA A 10 -22.59 -9.43 -13.85
C ALA A 10 -21.81 -9.14 -12.56
N SER A 11 -22.20 -9.74 -11.42
CA SER A 11 -21.44 -9.64 -10.17
C SER A 11 -20.14 -10.48 -10.19
N LEU A 12 -20.09 -11.56 -10.98
CA LEU A 12 -18.86 -12.34 -11.19
C LEU A 12 -17.90 -11.68 -12.19
N ALA A 13 -18.39 -10.86 -13.11
CA ALA A 13 -17.55 -10.19 -14.10
C ALA A 13 -16.70 -9.05 -13.50
N SER A 14 -17.17 -8.39 -12.43
CA SER A 14 -16.34 -7.39 -11.71
C SER A 14 -15.32 -8.02 -10.75
N LEU A 15 -15.53 -9.27 -10.33
CA LEU A 15 -14.59 -10.05 -9.53
C LEU A 15 -13.53 -10.80 -10.36
N ALA A 16 -13.61 -10.75 -11.69
CA ALA A 16 -12.81 -11.58 -12.61
C ALA A 16 -11.87 -10.79 -13.56
N ALA A 17 -11.79 -9.47 -13.42
CA ALA A 17 -10.73 -8.72 -14.10
C ALA A 17 -9.48 -8.80 -13.23
N GLY A 18 -8.50 -9.61 -13.66
CA GLY A 18 -7.19 -9.67 -13.01
C GLY A 18 -6.53 -8.30 -12.94
N VAL A 19 -5.51 -8.15 -12.09
CA VAL A 19 -4.81 -6.88 -11.93
C VAL A 19 -4.19 -6.48 -13.27
N GLN A 20 -4.55 -5.31 -13.77
CA GLN A 20 -4.13 -4.82 -15.08
C GLN A 20 -3.36 -3.51 -14.98
N LEU A 21 -2.45 -3.32 -15.92
CA LEU A 21 -1.76 -2.06 -16.11
C LEU A 21 -2.71 -1.03 -16.73
N VAL A 22 -2.98 0.06 -16.01
CA VAL A 22 -3.93 1.12 -16.46
C VAL A 22 -3.22 2.37 -17.01
N ILE A 23 -1.94 2.54 -16.70
CA ILE A 23 -1.04 3.53 -17.30
C ILE A 23 0.33 2.89 -17.51
N GLU A 24 1.06 3.34 -18.52
CA GLU A 24 2.44 2.88 -18.71
C GLU A 24 3.33 3.33 -17.53
N PRO A 25 4.15 2.44 -16.96
CA PRO A 25 5.09 2.80 -15.90
C PRO A 25 6.17 3.73 -16.44
N SER A 26 6.62 4.66 -15.59
CA SER A 26 7.77 5.52 -15.88
C SER A 26 9.05 4.75 -15.56
N CYS A 27 9.39 3.77 -16.40
CA CYS A 27 10.53 2.89 -16.19
C CYS A 27 11.87 3.65 -16.20
N GLY A 28 12.78 3.28 -15.29
CA GLY A 28 14.12 3.86 -15.23
C GLY A 28 15.20 2.89 -14.72
N ALA A 29 16.28 3.45 -14.19
CA ALA A 29 17.41 2.71 -13.65
C ALA A 29 17.44 2.81 -12.13
N LEU A 30 17.90 1.75 -11.45
CA LEU A 30 17.99 1.68 -9.98
C LEU A 30 18.85 2.79 -9.33
N PHE A 31 19.74 3.41 -10.10
CA PHE A 31 20.58 4.51 -9.63
C PHE A 31 20.28 5.75 -10.48
N GLY A 32 20.01 6.88 -9.82
CA GLY A 32 19.69 8.15 -10.48
C GLY A 32 18.36 8.70 -10.01
N THR A 33 17.64 9.36 -10.91
CA THR A 33 16.32 9.92 -10.62
C THR A 33 15.30 8.81 -10.36
N VAL A 34 14.39 9.05 -9.40
CA VAL A 34 13.26 8.15 -9.11
C VAL A 34 12.51 7.78 -10.39
N ALA A 35 12.23 6.49 -10.51
CA ALA A 35 11.48 5.88 -11.61
C ALA A 35 10.86 4.56 -11.13
N ASP A 36 9.91 4.03 -11.88
CA ASP A 36 9.45 2.66 -11.68
C ASP A 36 10.60 1.70 -12.05
N ILE A 37 10.95 0.78 -11.15
CA ILE A 37 12.06 -0.16 -11.37
C ILE A 37 11.71 -1.57 -10.93
N ASN A 38 12.29 -2.54 -11.64
CA ASN A 38 12.44 -3.91 -11.19
C ASN A 38 13.92 -4.28 -11.32
N ALA A 39 14.57 -4.53 -10.18
CA ALA A 39 15.93 -5.02 -10.07
C ALA A 39 15.95 -6.41 -9.43
N GLY A 40 15.58 -7.42 -10.24
CA GLY A 40 15.69 -8.84 -9.88
C GLY A 40 14.42 -9.49 -9.33
N LEU A 41 13.31 -8.76 -9.20
CA LEU A 41 12.03 -9.35 -8.82
C LEU A 41 11.51 -10.25 -9.95
N GLY A 42 11.00 -11.42 -9.57
CA GLY A 42 10.34 -12.36 -10.49
C GLY A 42 8.97 -11.83 -10.93
N SER A 43 8.30 -12.61 -11.79
CA SER A 43 6.88 -12.35 -12.05
C SER A 43 6.09 -12.52 -10.75
N LEU A 44 4.99 -11.78 -10.60
CA LEU A 44 4.15 -11.85 -9.39
C LEU A 44 3.74 -13.29 -9.06
N SER A 45 3.45 -14.10 -10.09
CA SER A 45 3.10 -15.52 -9.98
C SER A 45 4.20 -16.45 -9.46
N SER A 46 5.43 -15.96 -9.31
CA SER A 46 6.53 -16.72 -8.70
C SER A 46 6.51 -16.69 -7.17
N TYR A 47 5.70 -15.81 -6.58
CA TYR A 47 5.59 -15.65 -5.14
C TYR A 47 4.38 -16.41 -4.60
N SER A 48 4.61 -17.31 -3.65
CA SER A 48 3.55 -18.06 -2.98
C SER A 48 2.96 -17.29 -1.80
N THR A 49 3.70 -16.30 -1.30
CA THR A 49 3.37 -15.48 -0.13
C THR A 49 3.64 -14.01 -0.42
N ILE A 50 2.71 -13.14 -0.03
CA ILE A 50 2.89 -11.69 0.00
C ILE A 50 2.83 -11.26 1.47
N VAL A 51 3.86 -10.57 1.94
CA VAL A 51 3.88 -9.92 3.25
C VAL A 51 3.70 -8.43 3.02
N ALA A 52 2.62 -7.86 3.57
CA ALA A 52 2.27 -6.47 3.35
C ALA A 52 2.48 -5.64 4.62
N PHE A 53 3.17 -4.52 4.48
CA PHE A 53 3.33 -3.49 5.50
C PHE A 53 2.80 -2.18 4.96
N GLY A 54 2.20 -1.39 5.83
CA GLY A 54 1.66 -0.10 5.41
C GLY A 54 0.65 0.48 6.37
N ASP A 55 -0.14 1.39 5.83
CA ASP A 55 -1.19 2.11 6.55
C ASP A 55 -2.61 1.69 6.11
N GLY A 56 -3.59 2.59 6.27
CA GLY A 56 -4.99 2.35 5.92
C GLY A 56 -5.25 2.06 4.44
N TYR A 57 -4.29 2.33 3.53
CA TYR A 57 -4.39 1.92 2.13
C TYR A 57 -4.06 0.43 1.91
N THR A 58 -3.52 -0.24 2.93
CA THR A 58 -3.09 -1.64 2.88
C THR A 58 -3.73 -2.50 3.97
N ASP A 59 -4.16 -1.89 5.09
CA ASP A 59 -4.75 -2.54 6.26
C ASP A 59 -6.11 -3.22 5.98
N GLY A 60 -6.08 -4.55 5.96
CA GLY A 60 -7.20 -5.46 5.78
C GLY A 60 -8.07 -5.70 7.03
N GLY A 61 -7.80 -5.04 8.16
CA GLY A 61 -8.54 -5.17 9.41
C GLY A 61 -8.10 -6.31 10.33
N LYS A 62 -6.98 -7.00 10.01
CA LYS A 62 -6.28 -7.92 10.91
C LYS A 62 -4.78 -7.79 10.73
N GLU A 63 -4.12 -7.13 11.67
CA GLU A 63 -2.74 -6.66 11.51
C GLU A 63 -1.68 -7.64 12.09
N ASP A 64 -1.96 -8.95 12.00
CA ASP A 64 -1.12 -10.02 12.59
C ASP A 64 -0.66 -11.09 11.57
N GLY A 65 -0.97 -10.90 10.29
CA GLY A 65 -0.66 -11.81 9.19
C GLY A 65 -1.45 -13.12 9.21
N SER A 66 -2.53 -13.19 9.98
CA SER A 66 -3.55 -14.24 9.86
C SER A 66 -4.49 -13.98 8.67
N PRO A 67 -5.27 -14.98 8.23
CA PRO A 67 -6.24 -14.76 7.15
C PRO A 67 -7.26 -13.65 7.50
N LEU A 68 -7.37 -12.68 6.60
CA LEU A 68 -8.34 -11.59 6.70
C LEU A 68 -9.77 -12.14 6.70
N ASP A 69 -10.67 -11.43 7.38
CA ASP A 69 -12.11 -11.69 7.23
C ASP A 69 -12.58 -11.28 5.83
N PRO A 70 -13.69 -11.85 5.32
CA PRO A 70 -14.27 -11.41 4.04
C PRO A 70 -14.50 -9.90 4.03
N ALA A 71 -14.13 -9.23 2.92
CA ALA A 71 -14.40 -7.81 2.71
C ALA A 71 -15.89 -7.59 2.40
N VAL A 72 -16.72 -7.66 3.45
CA VAL A 72 -18.17 -7.47 3.39
C VAL A 72 -18.54 -6.30 4.27
N GLN A 73 -19.37 -5.42 3.72
CA GLN A 73 -19.85 -4.23 4.41
C GLN A 73 -21.03 -4.57 5.34
N ASP A 74 -20.94 -4.17 6.60
CA ASP A 74 -22.01 -4.32 7.60
C ASP A 74 -22.57 -2.95 8.00
N LEU A 75 -23.68 -2.55 7.37
CA LEU A 75 -24.24 -1.21 7.52
C LEU A 75 -24.64 -0.91 8.98
N PRO A 76 -24.39 0.31 9.50
CA PRO A 76 -23.97 1.51 8.76
C PRO A 76 -22.45 1.70 8.68
N ASP A 77 -21.62 0.71 9.02
CA ASP A 77 -20.18 0.83 8.94
C ASP A 77 -19.72 0.95 7.47
N PRO A 78 -18.95 1.99 7.09
CA PRO A 78 -18.41 2.08 5.74
C PRO A 78 -17.31 1.04 5.49
N LYS A 79 -16.66 0.50 6.53
CA LYS A 79 -15.49 -0.36 6.41
C LYS A 79 -15.89 -1.80 6.10
N ALA A 80 -15.69 -2.25 4.86
CA ALA A 80 -15.94 -3.63 4.49
C ALA A 80 -14.93 -4.55 5.19
N GLY A 81 -15.38 -5.44 6.08
CA GLY A 81 -14.48 -6.34 6.82
C GLY A 81 -13.33 -5.63 7.57
N GLY A 82 -13.51 -4.36 7.95
CA GLY A 82 -12.49 -3.55 8.64
C GLY A 82 -11.58 -2.68 7.74
N ARG A 83 -11.61 -2.84 6.41
CA ARG A 83 -10.80 -2.04 5.47
C ARG A 83 -11.27 -0.58 5.47
N LEU A 84 -10.37 0.39 5.27
CA LEU A 84 -10.77 1.76 4.90
C LEU A 84 -11.24 1.86 3.43
N SER A 85 -12.16 0.97 3.05
CA SER A 85 -12.72 0.81 1.71
C SER A 85 -14.07 0.09 1.80
N ASN A 86 -14.88 0.15 0.74
CA ASN A 86 -16.11 -0.63 0.58
C ASN A 86 -15.86 -2.05 0.04
N GLY A 87 -14.60 -2.45 -0.14
CA GLY A 87 -14.24 -3.77 -0.65
C GLY A 87 -12.77 -4.13 -0.40
N PRO A 88 -12.28 -5.20 -1.05
CA PRO A 88 -10.89 -5.63 -0.95
C PRO A 88 -9.90 -4.53 -1.37
N LEU A 89 -8.77 -4.46 -0.67
CA LEU A 89 -7.69 -3.53 -1.00
C LEU A 89 -6.84 -4.01 -2.17
N TRP A 90 -6.04 -3.11 -2.73
CA TRP A 90 -5.15 -3.38 -3.87
C TRP A 90 -4.23 -4.60 -3.63
N VAL A 91 -3.72 -4.77 -2.41
CA VAL A 91 -2.82 -5.88 -2.05
C VAL A 91 -3.57 -7.23 -1.96
N GLU A 92 -4.85 -7.20 -1.58
CA GLU A 92 -5.72 -8.39 -1.59
C GLU A 92 -6.00 -8.83 -3.04
N ASN A 93 -6.25 -7.87 -3.93
CA ASN A 93 -6.44 -8.13 -5.35
C ASN A 93 -5.16 -8.69 -5.99
N LEU A 94 -3.98 -8.13 -5.67
CA LEU A 94 -2.69 -8.68 -6.12
C LEU A 94 -2.47 -10.12 -5.66
N ALA A 95 -2.70 -10.41 -4.39
CA ALA A 95 -2.53 -11.76 -3.85
C ALA A 95 -3.51 -12.75 -4.49
N SER A 96 -4.78 -12.35 -4.65
CA SER A 96 -5.82 -13.18 -5.26
C SER A 96 -5.52 -13.50 -6.72
N ASP A 97 -5.00 -12.54 -7.49
CA ASP A 97 -4.72 -12.69 -8.93
C ASP A 97 -3.69 -13.80 -9.21
N VAL A 98 -2.75 -14.00 -8.28
CA VAL A 98 -1.71 -15.05 -8.38
C VAL A 98 -1.88 -16.19 -7.39
N ASN A 99 -3.00 -16.23 -6.65
CA ASN A 99 -3.29 -17.23 -5.62
C ASN A 99 -2.14 -17.34 -4.57
N ALA A 100 -1.58 -16.20 -4.18
CA ALA A 100 -0.60 -16.10 -3.11
C ALA A 100 -1.30 -15.97 -1.74
N THR A 101 -0.65 -16.48 -0.69
CA THR A 101 -1.09 -16.22 0.68
C THR A 101 -0.73 -14.78 1.06
N LEU A 102 -1.73 -13.96 1.35
CA LEU A 102 -1.50 -12.64 1.93
C LEU A 102 -1.28 -12.75 3.44
N LYS A 103 -0.19 -12.15 3.92
CA LYS A 103 0.11 -11.90 5.32
C LYS A 103 0.14 -10.39 5.53
N ASP A 104 -0.97 -9.86 5.97
CA ASP A 104 -1.14 -8.43 6.19
C ASP A 104 -0.73 -8.02 7.61
N TYR A 105 0.17 -7.05 7.69
CA TYR A 105 0.64 -6.42 8.93
C TYR A 105 0.44 -4.92 8.91
N ALA A 106 -0.20 -4.35 7.88
CA ALA A 106 -0.46 -2.93 7.79
C ALA A 106 -1.41 -2.48 8.91
N VAL A 107 -1.21 -1.25 9.39
CA VAL A 107 -1.98 -0.66 10.48
C VAL A 107 -2.43 0.73 10.08
N THR A 108 -3.74 0.96 10.11
CA THR A 108 -4.34 2.25 9.79
C THR A 108 -3.71 3.40 10.58
N ALA A 109 -3.47 4.53 9.91
CA ALA A 109 -2.86 5.74 10.46
C ALA A 109 -1.44 5.56 11.04
N THR A 110 -0.71 4.53 10.59
CA THR A 110 0.67 4.28 10.99
C THR A 110 1.64 5.30 10.40
N VAL A 111 2.58 5.78 11.22
CA VAL A 111 3.82 6.40 10.77
C VAL A 111 4.92 5.36 10.65
N VAL A 112 6.10 5.76 10.16
CA VAL A 112 7.28 4.87 10.12
C VAL A 112 7.78 4.57 11.54
N ASP A 113 8.01 5.61 12.34
CA ASP A 113 8.42 5.52 13.75
C ASP A 113 7.70 6.60 14.57
N HIS A 114 6.81 6.18 15.46
CA HIS A 114 6.02 7.11 16.28
C HIS A 114 6.88 7.90 17.28
N THR A 115 8.06 7.40 17.64
CA THR A 115 8.99 8.08 18.57
C THR A 115 9.61 9.34 17.96
N GLN A 116 9.57 9.49 16.62
CA GLN A 116 9.97 10.71 15.90
C GLN A 116 9.00 11.88 16.12
N TYR A 117 7.81 11.62 16.71
CA TYR A 117 6.75 12.61 16.92
C TYR A 117 6.39 12.77 18.41
N PRO A 118 7.34 13.18 19.28
CA PRO A 118 7.12 13.22 20.74
C PRO A 118 6.05 14.22 21.21
N SER A 119 5.68 15.18 20.36
CA SER A 119 4.62 16.17 20.60
C SER A 119 3.21 15.65 20.26
N PHE A 120 3.13 14.56 19.50
CA PHE A 120 1.87 13.97 19.02
C PHE A 120 1.51 12.74 19.86
N LYS A 121 0.24 12.61 20.21
CA LYS A 121 -0.28 11.44 20.93
C LYS A 121 -1.00 10.54 19.96
N PHE A 122 -0.38 9.41 19.64
CA PHE A 122 -1.02 8.38 18.83
C PHE A 122 -2.03 7.58 19.68
N SER A 123 -3.18 7.29 19.10
CA SER A 123 -4.16 6.35 19.69
C SER A 123 -3.70 4.89 19.57
N ASP A 124 -2.89 4.61 18.55
CA ASP A 124 -2.25 3.32 18.29
C ASP A 124 -0.77 3.56 17.96
N THR A 125 0.13 2.86 18.65
CA THR A 125 1.59 3.01 18.49
C THR A 125 2.21 1.86 17.70
N ARG A 126 1.40 1.03 17.02
CA ARG A 126 1.87 -0.03 16.13
C ARG A 126 2.36 0.56 14.80
N ASP A 127 3.51 1.23 14.85
CA ASP A 127 4.17 1.86 13.70
C ASP A 127 4.85 0.85 12.75
N PHE A 128 5.48 1.29 11.64
CA PHE A 128 6.19 0.36 10.73
C PHE A 128 7.30 -0.42 11.45
N VAL A 129 8.01 0.22 12.38
CA VAL A 129 9.00 -0.46 13.25
C VAL A 129 8.34 -1.60 14.03
N TYR A 130 7.16 -1.39 14.62
CA TYR A 130 6.39 -2.45 15.27
C TYR A 130 5.99 -3.56 14.29
N GLN A 131 5.41 -3.20 13.14
CA GLN A 131 4.95 -4.17 12.13
C GLN A 131 6.10 -5.08 11.71
N ASN A 132 7.27 -4.50 11.41
CA ASN A 132 8.45 -5.26 11.03
C ASN A 132 8.94 -6.19 12.16
N ASN A 133 9.04 -5.67 13.38
CA ASN A 133 9.42 -6.45 14.56
C ASN A 133 8.44 -7.60 14.84
N TYR A 134 7.15 -7.42 14.55
CA TYR A 134 6.15 -8.46 14.68
C TYR A 134 6.44 -9.63 13.74
N VAL A 135 6.75 -9.36 12.47
CA VAL A 135 7.13 -10.40 11.49
C VAL A 135 8.44 -11.08 11.88
N ILE A 136 9.46 -10.29 12.25
CA ILE A 136 10.78 -10.78 12.69
C ILE A 136 10.66 -11.72 13.91
N SER A 137 9.80 -11.37 14.87
CA SER A 137 9.61 -12.13 16.10
C SER A 137 8.63 -13.30 15.98
N SER A 138 7.79 -13.32 14.94
CA SER A 138 6.78 -14.35 14.70
C SER A 138 7.38 -15.75 14.60
N ARG A 139 6.71 -16.77 15.14
CA ARG A 139 7.14 -18.17 15.00
C ARG A 139 6.93 -18.73 13.59
N ASN A 140 5.92 -18.22 12.88
CA ASN A 140 5.53 -18.67 11.55
C ASN A 140 6.08 -17.71 10.49
N LYS A 141 7.41 -17.66 10.38
CA LYS A 141 8.11 -16.78 9.44
C LYS A 141 7.84 -17.21 7.99
N PRO A 142 7.59 -16.26 7.09
CA PRO A 142 7.56 -16.53 5.65
C PRO A 142 8.89 -17.10 5.16
N THR A 143 8.85 -17.96 4.15
CA THR A 143 10.04 -18.45 3.46
C THR A 143 10.60 -17.37 2.54
N SER A 144 11.88 -17.04 2.68
CA SER A 144 12.45 -15.88 1.97
C SER A 144 12.40 -15.98 0.43
N ASP A 145 12.60 -17.17 -0.13
CA ASP A 145 12.80 -17.35 -1.57
C ASP A 145 11.54 -17.05 -2.41
N ASP A 146 10.36 -17.40 -1.89
CA ASP A 146 9.06 -17.29 -2.56
C ASP A 146 8.11 -16.28 -1.88
N THR A 147 8.65 -15.46 -0.97
CA THR A 147 7.92 -14.33 -0.35
C THR A 147 8.29 -13.02 -1.01
N LEU A 148 7.27 -12.24 -1.38
CA LEU A 148 7.39 -10.83 -1.73
C LEU A 148 7.00 -9.97 -0.52
N TYR A 149 7.94 -9.15 -0.04
CA TYR A 149 7.69 -8.16 1.01
C TYR A 149 7.33 -6.84 0.35
N ILE A 150 6.11 -6.37 0.58
CA ILE A 150 5.57 -5.12 0.03
C ILE A 150 5.49 -4.09 1.15
N VAL A 151 6.06 -2.91 0.93
CA VAL A 151 6.05 -1.80 1.89
C VAL A 151 5.40 -0.58 1.24
N PHE A 152 4.34 -0.07 1.86
CA PHE A 152 3.66 1.16 1.46
C PHE A 152 3.45 2.08 2.67
N VAL A 153 4.46 2.89 2.97
CA VAL A 153 4.54 3.75 4.18
C VAL A 153 4.96 5.18 3.83
N GLY A 154 4.76 6.10 4.79
CA GLY A 154 5.22 7.49 4.69
C GLY A 154 4.12 8.52 4.41
N MET A 155 2.89 8.10 4.12
CA MET A 155 1.75 9.01 3.91
C MET A 155 1.37 9.75 5.19
N GLU A 156 1.27 9.03 6.31
CA GLU A 156 0.96 9.62 7.61
C GLU A 156 2.09 10.51 8.14
N ASP A 157 3.34 10.12 7.88
CA ASP A 157 4.52 10.93 8.18
C ASP A 157 4.50 12.25 7.41
N PHE A 158 4.14 12.20 6.12
CA PHE A 158 3.97 13.40 5.27
C PHE A 158 2.89 14.34 5.82
N ILE A 159 1.73 13.81 6.20
CA ILE A 159 0.63 14.61 6.80
C ILE A 159 1.09 15.33 8.07
N ARG A 160 1.89 14.66 8.92
CA ARG A 160 2.40 15.26 10.16
C ARG A 160 3.50 16.29 9.91
N ALA A 161 4.35 16.05 8.91
CA ALA A 161 5.36 17.00 8.48
C ALA A 161 4.74 18.28 7.88
N ASP A 162 3.70 18.14 7.06
CA ASP A 162 2.98 19.26 6.44
C ASP A 162 2.32 20.17 7.50
N HIS A 163 1.81 19.57 8.58
CA HIS A 163 1.30 20.30 9.75
C HIS A 163 2.39 20.87 10.68
N ARG A 164 3.68 20.74 10.33
CA ARG A 164 4.86 21.20 11.10
C ARG A 164 4.98 20.59 12.49
N ILE A 165 4.54 19.35 12.69
CA ILE A 165 4.41 18.74 14.02
C ILE A 165 5.71 18.06 14.52
N ALA A 166 6.63 17.59 13.66
CA ALA A 166 8.03 17.23 13.98
C ALA A 166 8.85 16.81 12.73
N SER A 167 10.18 16.78 12.89
CA SER A 167 11.31 16.30 12.01
C SER A 167 11.28 16.64 10.51
N THR A 168 12.45 16.66 9.87
CA THR A 168 12.53 16.77 8.41
C THR A 168 12.01 15.46 7.82
N PHE A 169 10.84 15.45 7.19
CA PHE A 169 10.28 14.29 6.48
C PHE A 169 11.31 13.49 5.65
N PRO A 170 12.29 14.11 4.95
CA PRO A 170 13.37 13.37 4.31
C PRO A 170 14.17 12.40 5.22
N GLY A 171 14.29 12.71 6.51
CA GLY A 171 14.98 11.87 7.50
C GLY A 171 14.28 10.53 7.74
N ILE A 172 12.94 10.50 7.61
CA ILE A 172 12.11 9.29 7.80
C ILE A 172 12.47 8.21 6.77
N ALA A 173 12.95 8.58 5.58
CA ALA A 173 13.40 7.63 4.58
C ALA A 173 14.53 6.73 5.12
N SER A 174 15.40 7.25 5.99
CA SER A 174 16.48 6.45 6.57
C SER A 174 15.95 5.35 7.49
N ASP A 175 14.86 5.63 8.21
CA ASP A 175 14.22 4.66 9.10
C ASP A 175 13.53 3.56 8.28
N VAL A 176 12.87 3.90 7.17
CA VAL A 176 12.32 2.92 6.22
C VAL A 176 13.41 1.97 5.72
N ILE A 177 14.54 2.52 5.28
CA ILE A 177 15.66 1.71 4.75
C ILE A 177 16.32 0.89 5.86
N TYR A 178 16.40 1.41 7.08
CA TYR A 178 16.91 0.68 8.23
C TYR A 178 16.03 -0.54 8.56
N GLU A 179 14.71 -0.37 8.61
CA GLU A 179 13.77 -1.48 8.84
C GLU A 179 13.84 -2.52 7.72
N LEU A 180 13.95 -2.09 6.45
CA LEU A 180 14.19 -3.00 5.34
C LEU A 180 15.51 -3.76 5.47
N LEU A 181 16.60 -3.10 5.92
CA LEU A 181 17.86 -3.79 6.19
C LEU A 181 17.67 -4.89 7.24
N LEU A 182 16.92 -4.63 8.31
CA LEU A 182 16.60 -5.64 9.33
C LEU A 182 15.83 -6.83 8.74
N THR A 183 14.91 -6.60 7.79
CA THR A 183 14.22 -7.72 7.11
C THR A 183 15.17 -8.59 6.29
N THR A 184 16.21 -8.00 5.70
CA THR A 184 17.20 -8.76 4.90
C THR A 184 18.17 -9.59 5.75
N ASP A 185 18.20 -9.35 7.06
CA ASP A 185 19.07 -10.04 8.00
C ASP A 185 18.37 -11.21 8.73
N SER A 186 19.14 -11.95 9.51
CA SER A 186 18.59 -12.96 10.41
C SER A 186 17.56 -12.33 11.34
N PRO A 187 16.36 -12.92 11.50
CA PRO A 187 16.01 -14.29 11.12
C PRO A 187 15.13 -14.43 9.86
N LEU A 188 14.79 -13.34 9.15
CA LEU A 188 13.89 -13.38 7.99
C LEU A 188 14.63 -13.64 6.69
N PHE A 189 15.83 -13.06 6.54
CA PHE A 189 16.63 -13.12 5.32
C PHE A 189 15.86 -12.69 4.07
N ALA A 190 14.93 -11.73 4.17
CA ALA A 190 14.07 -11.30 3.07
C ALA A 190 14.85 -11.00 1.80
N LYS A 191 14.43 -11.60 0.68
CA LYS A 191 15.11 -11.48 -0.61
C LYS A 191 14.39 -10.63 -1.63
N ASN A 192 13.07 -10.51 -1.57
CA ASN A 192 12.27 -9.83 -2.57
C ASN A 192 11.50 -8.69 -1.91
N ILE A 193 11.90 -7.46 -2.17
CA ILE A 193 11.33 -6.27 -1.53
C ILE A 193 10.76 -5.36 -2.61
N LEU A 194 9.49 -5.02 -2.49
CA LEU A 194 8.81 -4.02 -3.32
C LEU A 194 8.42 -2.85 -2.42
N VAL A 195 8.89 -1.65 -2.75
CA VAL A 195 8.42 -0.42 -2.11
C VAL A 195 7.47 0.29 -3.06
N VAL A 196 6.33 0.71 -2.53
CA VAL A 196 5.33 1.49 -3.24
C VAL A 196 5.27 2.87 -2.59
N ASP A 197 5.32 3.93 -3.39
CA ASP A 197 5.28 5.30 -2.88
C ASP A 197 4.10 6.11 -3.44
N ASN A 198 3.44 6.83 -2.54
CA ASN A 198 2.52 7.91 -2.83
C ASN A 198 2.42 8.84 -1.60
N TYR A 199 3.56 9.28 -1.07
CA TYR A 199 3.63 10.02 0.21
C TYR A 199 2.57 11.13 0.35
N GLY A 200 2.22 11.81 -0.74
CA GLY A 200 1.37 12.99 -0.71
C GLY A 200 -0.05 12.77 -1.21
N ARG A 201 -0.42 11.53 -1.61
CA ARG A 201 -1.74 11.22 -2.17
C ARG A 201 -2.12 12.16 -3.32
N GLY A 202 -1.17 12.39 -4.23
CA GLY A 202 -1.28 13.34 -5.34
C GLY A 202 -0.80 14.77 -5.04
N ASN A 203 -0.52 15.13 -3.78
CA ASN A 203 0.16 16.38 -3.46
C ASN A 203 1.68 16.24 -3.62
N VAL A 204 2.30 17.11 -4.41
CA VAL A 204 3.75 17.06 -4.69
C VAL A 204 4.44 18.24 -4.01
N THR A 205 5.47 17.93 -3.22
CA THR A 205 6.28 18.95 -2.53
C THR A 205 7.77 18.65 -2.72
N SER A 206 8.63 19.65 -2.54
CA SER A 206 10.08 19.44 -2.63
C SER A 206 10.58 18.46 -1.56
N TYR A 207 10.15 18.63 -0.31
CA TYR A 207 10.56 17.77 0.81
C TYR A 207 9.99 16.35 0.69
N GLY A 208 8.81 16.18 0.09
CA GLY A 208 8.27 14.87 -0.23
C GLY A 208 9.05 14.16 -1.34
N ASN A 209 9.45 14.89 -2.38
CA ASN A 209 10.31 14.34 -3.43
C ASN A 209 11.71 13.98 -2.90
N GLU A 210 12.24 14.74 -1.92
CA GLU A 210 13.49 14.40 -1.21
C GLU A 210 13.37 13.10 -0.40
N TYR A 211 12.25 12.89 0.31
CA TYR A 211 11.94 11.61 0.97
C TYR A 211 11.89 10.47 -0.05
N LYS A 212 11.12 10.63 -1.12
CA LYS A 212 10.98 9.62 -2.19
C LYS A 212 12.32 9.23 -2.79
N GLN A 213 13.15 10.22 -3.13
CA GLN A 213 14.49 10.00 -3.66
C GLN A 213 15.39 9.27 -2.67
N SER A 214 15.31 9.60 -1.38
CA SER A 214 16.10 8.96 -0.33
C SER A 214 15.72 7.48 -0.14
N VAL A 215 14.42 7.15 -0.21
CA VAL A 215 13.95 5.74 -0.21
C VAL A 215 14.46 5.01 -1.46
N PHE A 216 14.31 5.63 -2.63
CA PHE A 216 14.78 5.06 -3.91
C PHE A 216 16.28 4.74 -3.91
N ASP A 217 17.10 5.70 -3.46
CA ASP A 217 18.56 5.52 -3.36
C ASP A 217 18.93 4.42 -2.34
N GLY A 218 18.17 4.33 -1.25
CA GLY A 218 18.33 3.27 -0.23
C GLY A 218 18.09 1.87 -0.78
N LEU A 219 17.13 1.69 -1.69
CA LEU A 219 16.90 0.41 -2.38
C LEU A 219 18.11 -0.02 -3.21
N GLY A 220 18.80 0.93 -3.86
CA GLY A 220 20.07 0.68 -4.54
C GLY A 220 21.15 0.09 -3.62
N THR A 221 21.14 0.49 -2.34
CA THR A 221 22.03 -0.06 -1.31
C THR A 221 21.63 -1.49 -0.93
N LEU A 222 20.34 -1.75 -0.71
CA LEU A 222 19.82 -3.10 -0.42
C LEU A 222 20.20 -4.07 -1.55
N TYR A 223 20.00 -3.67 -2.81
CA TYR A 223 20.37 -4.47 -3.97
C TYR A 223 21.87 -4.74 -4.04
N SER A 224 22.69 -3.69 -4.04
CA SER A 224 24.12 -3.81 -4.31
C SER A 224 24.95 -4.34 -3.14
N LYS A 225 24.48 -4.20 -1.89
CA LYS A 225 25.23 -4.57 -0.67
C LYS A 225 24.64 -5.72 0.12
N ARG A 226 23.35 -6.02 -0.04
CA ARG A 226 22.67 -7.15 0.64
C ARG A 226 22.24 -8.25 -0.31
N GLY A 227 22.26 -8.01 -1.63
CA GLY A 227 21.86 -9.02 -2.62
C GLY A 227 20.36 -9.28 -2.62
N ALA A 228 19.56 -8.35 -2.10
CA ALA A 228 18.11 -8.38 -2.21
C ALA A 228 17.68 -7.99 -3.63
N ASN A 229 16.65 -8.63 -4.15
CA ASN A 229 15.89 -8.16 -5.30
C ASN A 229 14.99 -7.02 -4.84
N VAL A 230 15.00 -5.90 -5.57
CA VAL A 230 14.23 -4.72 -5.19
C VAL A 230 13.35 -4.22 -6.33
N GLY A 231 12.18 -3.70 -5.96
CA GLY A 231 11.26 -2.98 -6.83
C GLY A 231 10.89 -1.64 -6.21
N PHE A 232 10.63 -0.65 -7.06
CA PHE A 232 10.03 0.62 -6.66
C PHE A 232 8.91 0.97 -7.61
N VAL A 233 7.76 1.37 -7.08
CA VAL A 233 6.60 1.83 -7.85
C VAL A 233 6.21 3.22 -7.37
N ASP A 234 6.22 4.20 -8.29
CA ASP A 234 5.76 5.57 -8.02
C ASP A 234 4.28 5.70 -8.39
N LEU A 235 3.40 5.42 -7.43
CA LEU A 235 1.95 5.60 -7.61
C LEU A 235 1.56 7.08 -7.72
N GLY A 236 2.47 8.02 -7.49
CA GLY A 236 2.26 9.43 -7.80
C GLY A 236 1.90 9.66 -9.27
N ASN A 237 2.43 8.84 -10.19
CA ASN A 237 2.06 8.88 -11.61
C ASN A 237 0.60 8.46 -11.84
N LEU A 238 0.13 7.42 -11.13
CA LEU A 238 -1.26 6.98 -11.20
C LEU A 238 -2.20 8.04 -10.62
N TRP A 239 -1.86 8.61 -9.46
CA TRP A 239 -2.63 9.70 -8.87
C TRP A 239 -2.67 10.93 -9.77
N ALA A 240 -1.56 11.30 -10.40
CA ALA A 240 -1.51 12.41 -11.34
C ALA A 240 -2.36 12.14 -12.60
N ALA A 241 -2.39 10.90 -13.08
CA ALA A 241 -3.21 10.50 -14.22
C ALA A 241 -4.72 10.55 -13.89
N VAL A 242 -5.12 10.07 -12.71
CA VAL A 242 -6.51 10.05 -12.26
C VAL A 242 -6.99 11.46 -11.87
N LEU A 243 -6.23 12.21 -11.08
CA LEU A 243 -6.63 13.52 -10.55
C LEU A 243 -6.35 14.67 -11.53
N GLY A 244 -5.58 14.42 -12.58
CA GLY A 244 -5.28 15.38 -13.63
C GLY A 244 -6.39 15.49 -14.68
N THR A 245 -6.07 16.21 -15.77
CA THR A 245 -6.98 16.37 -16.92
C THR A 245 -6.66 15.44 -18.09
N ASN A 246 -5.56 14.69 -18.00
CA ASN A 246 -5.13 13.75 -19.03
C ASN A 246 -4.46 12.53 -18.38
N PRO A 247 -5.12 11.35 -18.37
CA PRO A 247 -6.41 11.09 -19.00
C PRO A 247 -7.62 11.51 -18.14
N GLY A 248 -7.45 11.76 -16.82
CA GLY A 248 -8.53 12.12 -15.90
C GLY A 248 -9.31 10.92 -15.36
N TYR A 249 -10.03 11.10 -14.26
CA TYR A 249 -10.66 9.99 -13.51
C TYR A 249 -11.71 9.23 -14.34
N GLU A 250 -12.39 9.90 -15.28
CA GLU A 250 -13.37 9.27 -16.16
C GLU A 250 -12.75 8.22 -17.08
N ALA A 251 -11.48 8.42 -17.48
CA ALA A 251 -10.77 7.45 -18.30
C ALA A 251 -10.47 6.13 -17.56
N PHE A 252 -10.52 6.17 -16.23
CA PHE A 252 -10.40 4.99 -15.35
C PHE A 252 -11.77 4.43 -14.94
N GLY A 253 -12.86 4.98 -15.47
CA GLY A 253 -14.23 4.54 -15.18
C GLY A 253 -14.85 5.16 -13.93
N TYR A 254 -14.21 6.16 -13.32
CA TYR A 254 -14.79 6.87 -12.18
C TYR A 254 -15.74 7.98 -12.65
N VAL A 255 -16.75 8.29 -11.83
CA VAL A 255 -17.66 9.44 -12.00
C VAL A 255 -17.29 10.62 -11.09
N SER A 256 -16.38 10.40 -10.14
CA SER A 256 -15.92 11.41 -9.19
C SER A 256 -14.52 11.10 -8.66
N ALA A 257 -13.74 12.15 -8.45
CA ALA A 257 -12.47 12.11 -7.72
C ALA A 257 -12.59 12.57 -6.25
N GLY A 258 -13.81 12.82 -5.76
CA GLY A 258 -14.09 13.18 -4.36
C GLY A 258 -14.38 11.96 -3.48
N ALA A 259 -14.32 12.16 -2.16
CA ALA A 259 -14.74 11.13 -1.20
C ALA A 259 -16.24 10.83 -1.34
N CYS A 260 -16.62 9.54 -1.34
CA CYS A 260 -18.01 9.12 -1.42
C CYS A 260 -18.73 9.18 -0.07
N THR A 261 -18.05 8.80 1.01
CA THR A 261 -18.59 8.89 2.37
C THR A 261 -18.24 10.22 3.01
N VAL A 262 -18.99 10.59 4.04
CA VAL A 262 -18.78 11.83 4.80
C VAL A 262 -17.67 11.70 5.85
N ASN A 263 -17.38 10.47 6.28
CA ASN A 263 -16.32 10.10 7.22
C ASN A 263 -16.19 8.56 7.26
N ASP A 264 -15.20 8.08 8.00
CA ASP A 264 -14.89 6.66 8.15
C ASP A 264 -15.79 5.90 9.14
N THR A 265 -16.84 6.51 9.69
CA THR A 265 -17.68 5.90 10.74
C THR A 265 -19.10 5.58 10.29
N THR A 266 -19.56 6.12 9.15
CA THR A 266 -20.93 5.86 8.67
C THR A 266 -21.09 5.95 7.15
N THR A 267 -21.96 5.09 6.61
CA THR A 267 -22.49 5.18 5.24
C THR A 267 -23.64 6.16 5.09
N VAL A 268 -24.13 6.75 6.19
CA VAL A 268 -25.20 7.76 6.13
C VAL A 268 -24.68 8.99 5.39
N GLY A 269 -25.30 9.30 4.26
CA GLY A 269 -24.87 10.41 3.39
C GLY A 269 -23.83 10.02 2.36
N GLN A 270 -23.57 8.72 2.15
CA GLN A 270 -22.72 8.25 1.05
C GLN A 270 -23.29 8.66 -0.31
N CYS A 271 -22.39 8.78 -1.30
CA CYS A 271 -22.75 9.02 -2.69
C CYS A 271 -23.56 7.87 -3.31
N ASP A 272 -24.24 8.13 -4.44
CA ASP A 272 -25.11 7.14 -5.11
C ASP A 272 -24.33 5.99 -5.77
N ASN A 273 -23.08 6.23 -6.20
CA ASN A 273 -22.26 5.27 -6.94
C ASN A 273 -20.89 5.05 -6.23
N PRO A 274 -20.87 4.38 -5.06
CA PRO A 274 -19.64 4.16 -4.30
C PRO A 274 -18.57 3.35 -5.04
N ASP A 275 -18.98 2.47 -5.96
CA ASP A 275 -18.06 1.63 -6.75
C ASP A 275 -17.45 2.38 -7.94
N GLU A 276 -17.95 3.58 -8.26
CA GLU A 276 -17.49 4.40 -9.38
C GLU A 276 -16.82 5.70 -8.90
N THR A 277 -16.36 5.75 -7.65
CA THR A 277 -15.66 6.91 -7.09
C THR A 277 -14.21 6.57 -6.78
N PHE A 278 -13.29 7.52 -6.97
CA PHE A 278 -11.88 7.26 -6.73
C PHE A 278 -11.54 7.15 -5.22
N TYR A 279 -12.13 8.02 -4.39
CA TYR A 279 -11.98 7.96 -2.93
C TYR A 279 -13.29 7.52 -2.29
N TYR A 280 -13.24 6.42 -1.52
CA TYR A 280 -14.40 5.92 -0.80
C TYR A 280 -14.60 6.63 0.54
N ILE A 281 -13.60 6.58 1.43
CA ILE A 281 -13.53 7.26 2.73
C ILE A 281 -12.67 8.51 2.64
#